data_AF-A0A060BVE4-F1
#
_entry.id   AF-A0A060BVE4-F1
#
_cell.length_a   1.000
_cell.length_b   1.000
_cell.length_c   1.000
_cell.angle_alpha   90.00
_cell.angle_beta   90.00
_cell.angle_gamma   90.00
#
_symmetry.space_group_name_H-M   'P 1'
#
loop_
_entity.id
_entity.type
_entity.pdbx_description
1 polymer ?
#
loop_
_entity_poly.entity_id
_entity_poly.type
_entity_poly.pdbx_seq_one_letter_code
_entity_poly.pdbx_strand_id
1 'polypeptide(L)'
;MVMTPENLTAYADYFVRYIRAYRDRGVRITQLHVQNEVFADQKFPSCLWSSADLKVFIRDYLGPRFEREDLDVAIFLGTLNGPEDMAWTGGYGMRLDNYNRYVDDILFDDKARGYIAGIGYQWAGQNCIARTHESW
;
A
#
# COMPACT_ATOMS: atom_id res chain seq x y z
N MET A 1 -10.53 -5.11 -0.46
CA MET A 1 -9.96 -6.44 -0.09
C MET A 1 -10.92 -7.21 0.82
N VAL A 2 -10.93 -8.55 0.79
CA VAL A 2 -11.66 -9.37 1.78
C VAL A 2 -10.71 -9.71 2.94
N MET A 3 -10.96 -9.14 4.12
CA MET A 3 -10.05 -9.13 5.28
C MET A 3 -10.11 -10.38 6.16
N THR A 4 -10.11 -11.59 5.56
CA THR A 4 -10.00 -12.82 6.34
C THR A 4 -8.54 -13.25 6.51
N PRO A 5 -8.17 -13.91 7.63
CA PRO A 5 -6.80 -14.39 7.84
C PRO A 5 -6.28 -15.26 6.69
N GLU A 6 -7.12 -16.11 6.10
CA GLU A 6 -6.77 -16.99 4.98
C GLU A 6 -6.41 -16.16 3.74
N ASN A 7 -7.20 -15.15 3.41
CA ASN A 7 -6.97 -14.30 2.24
C ASN A 7 -5.74 -13.42 2.41
N LEU A 8 -5.54 -12.84 3.59
CA LEU A 8 -4.38 -12.00 3.88
C LEU A 8 -3.08 -12.82 3.87
N THR A 9 -3.09 -14.02 4.45
CA THR A 9 -1.95 -14.94 4.40
C THR A 9 -1.64 -15.37 2.97
N ALA A 10 -2.67 -15.79 2.23
CA ALA A 10 -2.51 -16.19 0.83
C ALA A 10 -1.96 -15.05 -0.04
N TYR A 11 -2.36 -13.80 0.23
CA TYR A 11 -1.89 -12.66 -0.53
C TYR A 11 -0.44 -12.27 -0.20
N ALA A 12 -0.02 -12.38 1.07
CA ALA A 12 1.39 -12.24 1.44
C ALA A 12 2.25 -13.35 0.80
N ASP A 13 1.78 -14.60 0.81
CA ASP A 13 2.43 -15.73 0.14
C ASP A 13 2.54 -15.54 -1.38
N TYR A 14 1.52 -14.92 -1.99
CA TYR A 14 1.54 -14.59 -3.41
C TYR A 14 2.71 -13.66 -3.75
N PHE A 15 2.94 -12.59 -2.96
CA PHE A 15 4.08 -11.69 -3.19
C PHE A 15 5.42 -12.38 -3.04
N VAL A 16 5.60 -13.25 -2.04
CA VAL A 16 6.82 -14.05 -1.88
C VAL A 16 7.07 -14.92 -3.11
N ARG A 17 6.04 -15.62 -3.59
CA ARG A 17 6.13 -16.48 -4.79
C ARG A 17 6.45 -15.67 -6.04
N TYR A 18 5.83 -14.51 -6.20
CA TYR A 18 6.07 -13.59 -7.31
C TYR A 18 7.54 -13.13 -7.32
N ILE A 19 8.04 -12.64 -6.18
CA ILE A 19 9.41 -12.16 -6.05
C ILE A 19 10.43 -13.26 -6.35
N ARG A 20 10.23 -14.46 -5.81
CA ARG A 20 11.11 -15.61 -6.07
C ARG A 20 11.09 -16.03 -7.54
N ALA A 21 9.90 -16.13 -8.14
CA ALA A 21 9.78 -16.55 -9.52
C ALA A 21 10.49 -15.61 -10.51
N TYR A 22 10.52 -14.31 -10.22
CA TYR A 22 11.29 -13.32 -10.99
C TYR A 22 12.78 -13.44 -10.74
N ARG A 23 13.20 -13.58 -9.47
CA ARG A 23 14.60 -13.79 -9.10
C ARG A 23 15.19 -15.02 -9.79
N ASP A 24 14.46 -16.12 -9.84
CA ASP A 24 14.89 -17.37 -10.48
C ASP A 24 15.08 -17.22 -12.00
N ARG A 25 14.50 -16.16 -12.59
CA ARG A 25 14.67 -15.77 -14.00
C ARG A 25 15.71 -14.68 -14.19
N GLY A 26 16.50 -14.35 -13.16
CA GLY A 26 17.52 -13.32 -13.20
C GLY A 26 16.97 -11.89 -13.11
N VAL A 27 15.68 -11.71 -12.78
CA VAL A 27 15.06 -10.39 -12.60
C VAL A 27 14.95 -10.09 -11.12
N ARG A 28 15.78 -9.18 -10.63
CA ARG A 28 15.75 -8.76 -9.23
C ARG A 28 14.71 -7.66 -9.03
N ILE A 29 13.64 -7.99 -8.29
CA ILE A 29 12.71 -7.00 -7.77
C ILE A 29 13.35 -6.38 -6.53
N THR A 30 13.39 -5.04 -6.46
CA THR A 30 13.97 -4.29 -5.34
C THR A 30 12.92 -3.54 -4.54
N GLN A 31 11.74 -3.29 -5.12
CA GLN A 31 10.64 -2.55 -4.50
C GLN A 31 9.32 -3.22 -4.82
N LEU A 32 8.45 -3.32 -3.81
CA LEU A 32 7.06 -3.74 -3.96
C LEU A 32 6.16 -2.59 -3.50
N HIS A 33 5.33 -2.06 -4.39
CA HIS A 33 4.25 -1.16 -4.03
C HIS A 33 2.99 -1.99 -3.80
N VAL A 34 2.48 -2.03 -2.56
CA VAL A 34 1.45 -3.01 -2.14
C VAL A 34 0.20 -2.99 -3.01
N GLN A 35 -0.26 -1.80 -3.40
CA GLN A 35 -1.42 -1.63 -4.25
C GLN A 35 -1.26 -0.38 -5.11
N ASN A 36 -1.64 -0.53 -6.38
CA ASN A 36 -1.82 0.61 -7.26
C ASN A 36 -3.11 1.36 -6.92
N GLU A 37 -3.05 2.68 -6.72
CA GLU A 37 -4.24 3.53 -6.57
C GLU A 37 -5.28 2.96 -5.60
N VAL A 38 -4.90 2.82 -4.32
CA VAL A 38 -5.72 2.20 -3.26
C VAL A 38 -7.13 2.78 -3.09
N PHE A 39 -7.38 3.97 -3.65
CA PHE A 39 -8.64 4.70 -3.59
C PHE A 39 -9.50 4.58 -4.85
N ALA A 40 -8.94 4.03 -5.94
CA ALA A 40 -9.58 4.05 -7.24
C ALA A 40 -10.43 2.81 -7.46
N ASP A 41 -11.75 3.00 -7.52
CA ASP A 41 -12.69 1.98 -7.99
C ASP A 41 -12.83 2.11 -9.51
N GLN A 42 -12.18 1.21 -10.24
CA GLN A 42 -12.06 1.29 -11.69
C GLN A 42 -12.74 0.11 -12.35
N LYS A 43 -13.20 0.32 -13.59
CA LYS A 43 -13.75 -0.74 -14.46
C LYS A 43 -12.74 -1.82 -14.86
N PHE A 44 -11.45 -1.56 -14.63
CA PHE A 44 -10.33 -2.49 -14.82
C PHE A 44 -9.80 -2.94 -13.46
N PRO A 45 -8.94 -3.99 -13.39
CA PRO A 45 -8.49 -4.56 -12.11
C PRO A 45 -8.00 -3.49 -11.14
N SER A 46 -8.76 -3.33 -10.06
CA SER A 46 -8.53 -2.40 -8.97
C SER A 46 -8.91 -3.09 -7.66
N CYS A 47 -8.36 -2.61 -6.55
CA CYS A 47 -8.73 -3.10 -5.23
C CYS A 47 -8.69 -1.94 -4.26
N LEU A 48 -9.84 -1.62 -3.69
CA LEU A 48 -9.95 -0.62 -2.65
C LEU A 48 -9.39 -1.15 -1.34
N TRP A 49 -8.64 -0.28 -0.65
CA TRP A 49 -8.11 -0.52 0.68
C TRP A 49 -8.34 0.69 1.58
N SER A 50 -9.00 0.48 2.71
CA SER A 50 -9.00 1.47 3.78
C SER A 50 -7.61 1.56 4.43
N SER A 51 -7.30 2.66 5.13
CA SER A 51 -6.01 2.80 5.83
C SER A 51 -5.82 1.72 6.89
N ALA A 52 -6.89 1.42 7.62
CA ALA A 52 -6.91 0.42 8.68
C ALA A 52 -6.63 -0.98 8.11
N ASP A 53 -7.24 -1.32 6.97
CA ASP A 53 -7.04 -2.62 6.33
C ASP A 53 -5.62 -2.76 5.79
N LEU A 54 -5.12 -1.73 5.09
CA LEU A 54 -3.78 -1.76 4.51
C LEU A 54 -2.70 -1.80 5.59
N LYS A 55 -2.91 -1.04 6.69
CA LYS A 55 -2.08 -1.11 7.89
C LYS A 55 -2.00 -2.52 8.44
N VAL A 56 -3.15 -3.15 8.69
CA VAL A 56 -3.21 -4.52 9.23
C VAL A 56 -2.49 -5.49 8.30
N PHE A 57 -2.73 -5.39 7.00
CA PHE A 57 -2.07 -6.26 6.04
C PHE A 57 -0.53 -6.09 6.06
N ILE A 58 -0.03 -4.86 6.04
CA ILE A 58 1.42 -4.60 6.08
C ILE A 58 2.02 -5.06 7.41
N ARG A 59 1.42 -4.66 8.53
CA ARG A 59 1.93 -4.90 9.89
C ARG A 59 1.93 -6.37 10.29
N ASP A 60 0.84 -7.07 10.03
CA ASP A 60 0.58 -8.38 10.61
C ASP A 60 0.81 -9.54 9.62
N TYR A 61 0.83 -9.26 8.32
CA TYR A 61 0.93 -10.29 7.28
C TYR A 61 2.15 -10.09 6.38
N LEU A 62 2.21 -8.99 5.63
CA LEU A 62 3.20 -8.81 4.57
C LEU A 62 4.61 -8.61 5.13
N GLY A 63 4.79 -7.67 6.07
CA GLY A 63 6.08 -7.37 6.69
C GLY A 63 6.71 -8.60 7.36
N PRO A 64 6.01 -9.24 8.33
CA PRO A 64 6.52 -10.46 8.98
C PRO A 64 6.78 -11.61 8.00
N ARG A 65 6.03 -11.67 6.89
CA ARG A 65 6.27 -12.67 5.84
C ARG A 65 7.59 -12.42 5.13
N PHE A 66 7.90 -11.17 4.81
CA PHE A 66 9.14 -10.78 4.12
C PHE A 66 10.36 -11.03 5.01
N GLU A 67 10.28 -10.69 6.29
CA GLU A 67 11.34 -11.01 7.26
C GLU A 67 11.58 -12.51 7.36
N ARG A 68 10.50 -13.30 7.51
CA ARG A 68 10.60 -14.76 7.64
C ARG A 68 11.24 -15.42 6.42
N GLU A 69 10.98 -14.87 5.23
CA GLU A 69 11.47 -15.43 3.96
C GLU A 69 12.78 -14.80 3.47
N ASP A 70 13.37 -13.92 4.28
CA ASP A 70 14.63 -13.20 4.02
C ASP A 70 14.63 -12.52 2.64
N LEU A 71 13.56 -11.76 2.38
CA LEU A 71 13.39 -11.03 1.12
C LEU A 71 14.02 -9.63 1.21
N ASP A 72 15.09 -9.42 0.45
CA ASP A 72 15.72 -8.11 0.24
C ASP A 72 14.93 -7.26 -0.79
N VAL A 73 13.67 -6.96 -0.45
CA VAL A 73 12.73 -6.16 -1.23
C VAL A 73 12.08 -5.12 -0.33
N ALA A 74 12.22 -3.85 -0.68
CA ALA A 74 11.62 -2.75 0.05
C ALA A 74 10.10 -2.72 -0.15
N ILE A 75 9.32 -2.73 0.94
CA ILE A 75 7.86 -2.55 0.88
C ILE A 75 7.55 -1.05 0.84
N PHE A 76 6.83 -0.64 -0.20
CA PHE A 76 6.28 0.69 -0.36
C PHE A 76 4.78 0.63 -0.14
N LEU A 77 4.23 1.62 0.57
CA LEU A 77 2.81 1.67 0.93
C LEU A 77 1.87 1.50 -0.28
N GLY A 78 2.28 2.00 -1.45
CA GLY A 78 1.53 1.87 -2.70
C GLY A 78 1.90 2.96 -3.71
N THR A 79 1.00 3.21 -4.66
CA THR A 79 1.02 4.39 -5.53
C THR A 79 -0.28 5.19 -5.34
N LEU A 80 -0.23 6.15 -4.42
CA LEU A 80 -1.40 6.89 -3.97
C LEU A 80 -1.75 7.99 -4.97
N ASN A 81 -3.01 8.05 -5.39
CA ASN A 81 -3.48 8.94 -6.46
C ASN A 81 -4.50 9.99 -6.00
N GLY A 82 -4.77 10.15 -4.70
CA GLY A 82 -5.53 11.34 -4.34
C GLY A 82 -5.88 11.58 -2.88
N PRO A 83 -6.24 12.84 -2.50
CA PRO A 83 -5.98 14.05 -3.30
C PRO A 83 -5.83 15.40 -2.55
N GLU A 84 -5.49 16.43 -3.34
CA GLU A 84 -6.09 17.78 -3.23
C GLU A 84 -7.62 17.61 -3.29
N ASP A 85 -8.29 17.72 -2.14
CA ASP A 85 -9.74 17.95 -2.02
C ASP A 85 -10.64 17.32 -3.12
N MET A 86 -11.13 16.09 -2.90
CA MET A 86 -12.02 15.31 -3.78
C MET A 86 -13.27 16.09 -4.28
N ALA A 87 -13.10 16.96 -5.28
CA ALA A 87 -14.15 17.59 -6.08
C ALA A 87 -14.05 17.13 -7.54
N TRP A 88 -14.12 15.81 -7.74
CA TRP A 88 -14.75 15.23 -8.92
C TRP A 88 -15.47 13.95 -8.48
N THR A 89 -16.62 14.12 -7.83
CA THR A 89 -17.57 13.03 -7.63
C THR A 89 -18.25 12.74 -8.96
N GLY A 90 -17.58 11.98 -9.83
CA GLY A 90 -18.17 11.31 -10.99
C GLY A 90 -19.12 10.18 -10.59
N GLY A 91 -20.03 10.43 -9.64
CA GLY A 91 -21.14 9.54 -9.29
C GLY A 91 -20.81 8.25 -8.51
N TYR A 92 -19.54 7.97 -8.19
CA TYR A 92 -19.15 6.78 -7.44
C TYR A 92 -18.12 7.10 -6.34
N GLY A 93 -18.42 6.68 -5.11
CA GLY A 93 -17.42 6.28 -4.12
C GLY A 93 -16.69 7.36 -3.31
N MET A 94 -17.22 7.58 -2.09
CA MET A 94 -16.60 8.18 -0.89
C MET A 94 -16.21 9.68 -0.89
N ARG A 95 -16.61 10.34 0.20
CA ARG A 95 -16.17 11.67 0.64
C ARG A 95 -15.21 11.46 1.81
N LEU A 96 -13.95 11.84 1.67
CA LEU A 96 -12.92 11.69 2.69
C LEU A 96 -12.17 13.01 2.86
N ASP A 97 -12.47 13.71 3.95
CA ASP A 97 -12.13 15.11 4.17
C ASP A 97 -10.69 15.31 4.68
N ASN A 98 -9.86 14.26 4.75
CA ASN A 98 -8.51 14.39 5.27
C ASN A 98 -7.60 13.24 4.85
N TYR A 99 -7.08 13.30 3.62
CA TYR A 99 -6.08 12.36 3.10
C TYR A 99 -4.92 12.10 4.07
N ASN A 100 -4.55 13.12 4.84
CA ASN A 100 -3.53 13.02 5.86
C ASN A 100 -3.81 11.93 6.88
N ARG A 101 -5.07 11.74 7.26
CA ARG A 101 -5.44 10.62 8.14
C ARG A 101 -5.16 9.26 7.53
N TYR A 102 -5.18 9.10 6.21
CA TYR A 102 -4.90 7.80 5.60
C TYR A 102 -3.45 7.40 5.84
N VAL A 103 -2.51 8.28 5.50
CA VAL A 103 -1.09 8.00 5.67
C VAL A 103 -0.70 8.08 7.15
N ASP A 104 -1.19 9.07 7.89
CA ASP A 104 -0.93 9.22 9.34
C ASP A 104 -1.41 7.98 10.13
N ASP A 105 -2.60 7.42 9.81
CA ASP A 105 -3.12 6.23 10.49
C ASP A 105 -2.20 5.01 10.35
N ILE A 106 -1.45 4.94 9.24
CA ILE A 106 -0.50 3.86 8.94
C ILE A 106 0.87 4.17 9.53
N LEU A 107 1.39 5.37 9.29
CA LEU A 107 2.73 5.76 9.73
C LEU A 107 2.84 5.97 11.24
N PHE A 108 1.75 6.34 11.92
CA PHE A 108 1.75 6.46 13.39
C PHE A 108 1.68 5.11 14.12
N ASP A 109 1.51 3.98 13.41
CA ASP A 109 1.71 2.65 13.96
C ASP A 109 3.17 2.22 13.72
N ASP A 110 3.98 2.24 14.79
CA ASP A 110 5.42 1.93 14.71
C ASP A 110 5.74 0.58 14.08
N LYS A 111 4.87 -0.43 14.27
CA LYS A 111 5.08 -1.76 13.69
C LYS A 111 4.82 -1.74 12.20
N ALA A 112 3.76 -1.08 11.75
CA ALA A 112 3.47 -0.92 10.33
C ALA A 112 4.56 -0.08 9.65
N ARG A 113 4.90 1.08 10.24
CA ARG A 113 5.95 1.99 9.76
C ARG A 113 7.30 1.30 9.64
N GLY A 114 7.65 0.42 10.59
CA GLY A 114 8.90 -0.34 10.56
C GLY A 114 9.12 -1.17 9.30
N TYR A 115 8.05 -1.55 8.58
CA TYR A 115 8.14 -2.29 7.32
C TYR A 115 8.11 -1.41 6.07
N ILE A 116 7.71 -0.14 6.19
CA ILE A 116 7.46 0.73 5.04
C ILE A 116 8.72 1.54 4.73
N ALA A 117 9.38 1.20 3.63
CA ALA A 117 10.58 1.89 3.15
C ALA A 117 10.28 3.18 2.39
N GLY A 118 9.03 3.36 1.92
CA GLY A 118 8.63 4.55 1.19
C GLY A 118 7.17 4.57 0.78
N ILE A 119 6.74 5.70 0.22
CA ILE A 119 5.37 5.91 -0.25
C ILE A 119 5.45 6.45 -1.67
N GLY A 120 4.78 5.79 -2.61
CA GLY A 120 4.65 6.27 -3.98
C GLY A 120 3.44 7.19 -4.11
N TYR A 121 3.63 8.29 -4.83
CA TYR A 121 2.57 9.21 -5.22
C TYR A 121 2.48 9.27 -6.73
N GLN A 122 1.25 9.21 -7.25
CA GLN A 122 0.99 9.58 -8.65
C GLN A 122 0.75 11.09 -8.76
N TRP A 123 0.69 11.62 -9.98
CA TRP A 123 0.50 13.06 -10.25
C TRP A 123 -0.64 13.68 -9.44
N ALA A 124 -1.80 13.02 -9.38
CA ALA A 124 -2.97 13.51 -8.63
C ALA A 124 -2.79 13.52 -7.10
N GLY A 125 -1.74 12.89 -6.57
CA GLY A 125 -1.36 12.92 -5.15
C GLY A 125 -0.19 13.85 -4.83
N GLN A 126 0.35 14.60 -5.81
CA GLN A 126 1.58 15.38 -5.65
C GLN A 126 1.58 16.36 -4.47
N ASN A 127 0.43 16.96 -4.16
CA ASN A 127 0.30 17.96 -3.10
C ASN A 127 0.40 17.38 -1.68
N CYS A 128 0.33 16.05 -1.57
CA CYS A 128 0.47 15.35 -0.30
C CYS A 128 1.94 14.99 0.02
N ILE A 129 2.86 15.14 -0.95
CA ILE A 129 4.27 14.73 -0.79
C ILE A 129 4.94 15.51 0.34
N ALA A 130 4.83 16.84 0.34
CA ALA A 130 5.48 17.71 1.33
C ALA A 130 5.03 17.38 2.76
N ARG A 131 3.71 17.23 2.96
CA ARG A 131 3.18 16.86 4.27
C ARG A 131 3.55 15.43 4.68
N THR A 132 3.53 14.48 3.75
CA THR A 132 3.94 13.10 4.05
C THR A 132 5.39 13.05 4.53
N HIS A 133 6.25 13.91 3.97
CA HIS A 133 7.62 14.06 4.42
C HIS A 133 7.71 14.63 5.86
N GLU A 134 6.81 15.54 6.24
CA GLU A 134 6.73 16.08 7.61
C GLU A 134 6.18 15.06 8.63
N SER A 135 5.35 14.10 8.20
CA SER A 135 4.79 13.04 9.05
C SER A 135 5.74 11.85 9.30
N TRP A 136 6.95 11.88 8.73
CA TRP A 136 7.92 10.77 8.74
C TRP A 136 8.83 10.78 9.98
#